data_AF-A0A3G8XU24-F1
#
_entry.id   AF-A0A3G8XU24-F1
#
_cell.length_a   1.000
_cell.length_b   1.000
_cell.length_c   1.000
_cell.angle_alpha   90.00
_cell.angle_beta   90.00
_cell.angle_gamma   90.00
#
_symmetry.space_group_name_H-M   'P 1'
#
loop_
_entity.id
_entity.type
_entity.pdbx_description
1 polymer ?
#
loop_
_entity_poly.entity_id
_entity_poly.type
_entity_poly.pdbx_seq_one_letter_code
_entity_poly.pdbx_strand_id
1 'polypeptide(L)'
;MNIKLLLPVLALSLTVASCSKEKTESTSMDTTVDSMALPAQDSAMTETMPMDSMQAVTPVNYVSNDGKTTFTLTPDTGNGTVVVKNETDGKTYNMKQEVSGSGEKYVDENGYYFIGHQGEFYFGKDGKDLVTGKMK
;
A
#
# COMPACT_ATOMS: atom_id res chain seq x y z
N MET A 1 -39.64 12.97 -36.26
CA MET A 1 -40.96 12.67 -35.66
C MET A 1 -40.72 11.82 -34.41
N ASN A 2 -41.16 12.35 -33.27
CA ASN A 2 -41.46 11.70 -31.98
C ASN A 2 -40.34 11.08 -31.14
N ILE A 3 -39.93 11.90 -30.16
CA ILE A 3 -39.44 11.56 -28.82
C ILE A 3 -40.25 10.43 -28.19
N LYS A 4 -39.57 9.48 -27.54
CA LYS A 4 -40.15 8.71 -26.44
C LYS A 4 -39.13 8.55 -25.31
N LEU A 5 -39.10 9.60 -24.51
CA LEU A 5 -38.71 9.64 -23.10
C LEU A 5 -39.33 8.45 -22.36
N LEU A 6 -38.54 7.72 -21.56
CA LEU A 6 -39.03 6.98 -20.38
C LEU A 6 -37.83 6.61 -19.48
N LEU A 7 -37.56 7.49 -18.52
CA LEU A 7 -36.91 7.16 -17.24
C LEU A 7 -37.98 6.59 -16.31
N PRO A 8 -37.62 5.62 -15.44
CA PRO A 8 -38.19 5.60 -14.10
C PRO A 8 -37.08 5.70 -13.05
N VAL A 9 -37.23 6.76 -12.26
CA VAL A 9 -36.66 6.95 -10.93
C VAL A 9 -37.11 5.80 -10.03
N LEU A 10 -36.18 5.09 -9.39
CA LEU A 10 -36.47 4.31 -8.18
C LEU A 10 -35.74 4.95 -7.01
N ALA A 11 -36.53 5.47 -6.09
CA ALA A 11 -36.09 6.17 -4.89
C ALA A 11 -35.88 5.19 -3.71
N LEU A 12 -34.95 5.58 -2.85
CA LEU A 12 -34.87 5.39 -1.39
C LEU A 12 -35.07 3.99 -0.77
N SER A 13 -34.04 3.54 -0.05
CA SER A 13 -34.24 3.10 1.34
C SER A 13 -32.98 3.29 2.18
N LEU A 14 -33.21 3.81 3.39
CA LEU A 14 -32.27 4.26 4.40
C LEU A 14 -31.56 3.12 5.17
N THR A 15 -30.31 3.41 5.53
CA THR A 15 -29.54 3.08 6.75
C THR A 15 -29.88 1.86 7.61
N VAL A 16 -28.85 1.08 7.94
CA VAL A 16 -28.65 0.56 9.30
C VAL A 16 -27.28 1.00 9.82
N ALA A 17 -27.32 1.84 10.86
CA ALA A 17 -26.16 2.14 11.69
C ALA A 17 -25.88 0.92 12.57
N SER A 18 -24.69 0.34 12.47
CA SER A 18 -24.19 -0.64 13.42
C SER A 18 -23.14 0.02 14.31
N CYS A 19 -23.58 0.96 15.14
CA CYS A 19 -22.86 1.31 16.37
C CYS A 19 -23.39 0.40 17.47
N SER A 20 -22.51 -0.41 18.05
CA SER A 20 -22.81 -1.09 19.30
C SER A 20 -21.54 -1.34 20.09
N LYS A 21 -21.57 -0.75 21.30
CA LYS A 21 -20.76 -0.99 22.50
C LYS A 21 -19.45 -0.20 22.62
N GLU A 22 -19.63 1.04 23.07
CA GLU A 22 -18.85 1.50 24.22
C GLU A 22 -19.46 0.88 25.49
N LYS A 23 -18.63 0.24 26.33
CA LYS A 23 -18.94 -0.04 27.74
C LYS A 23 -17.65 -0.27 28.56
N THR A 24 -17.44 0.66 29.50
CA THR A 24 -16.89 0.48 30.86
C THR A 24 -15.37 0.44 31.07
N GLU A 25 -14.85 1.61 31.46
CA GLU A 25 -14.38 1.98 32.81
C GLU A 25 -13.39 1.06 33.57
N SER A 26 -12.23 1.66 33.84
CA SER A 26 -11.30 1.59 34.97
C SER A 26 -11.24 0.35 35.87
N THR A 27 -10.03 -0.20 35.98
CA THR A 27 -9.49 -0.66 37.28
C THR A 27 -7.97 -0.52 37.28
N SER A 28 -7.51 0.30 38.22
CA SER A 28 -6.11 0.46 38.63
C SER A 28 -5.68 -0.73 39.48
N MET A 29 -4.49 -1.27 39.20
CA MET A 29 -3.57 -1.85 40.19
C MET A 29 -2.18 -1.51 39.66
N ASP A 30 -1.56 -0.41 40.08
CA ASP A 30 -0.67 -0.34 41.24
C ASP A 30 0.10 -1.64 41.48
N THR A 31 1.35 -1.67 41.02
CA THR A 31 2.37 -2.47 41.68
C THR A 31 3.60 -1.58 41.78
N THR A 32 3.66 -0.91 42.92
CA THR A 32 4.86 -0.28 43.48
C THR A 32 6.04 -1.26 43.44
N VAL A 33 7.10 -0.90 42.72
CA VAL A 33 8.47 -1.35 42.99
C VAL A 33 9.35 -0.12 43.06
N ASP A 34 9.70 0.25 44.28
CA ASP A 34 10.59 1.35 44.59
C ASP A 34 12.05 0.87 44.58
N SER A 35 12.91 1.78 44.10
CA SER A 35 14.35 1.88 44.38
C SER A 35 15.29 0.83 43.74
N MET A 36 16.17 1.24 42.83
CA MET A 36 17.42 1.96 43.13
C MET A 36 18.14 2.42 41.85
N ALA A 37 19.02 3.40 42.04
CA ALA A 37 19.63 4.30 41.07
C ALA A 37 20.53 3.69 39.96
N LEU A 38 20.47 4.36 38.80
CA LEU A 38 21.44 4.65 37.71
C LEU A 38 22.89 4.12 37.86
N PRO A 39 23.55 3.74 36.74
CA PRO A 39 24.14 4.75 35.85
C PRO A 39 23.88 4.55 34.35
N ALA A 40 23.94 5.68 33.65
CA ALA A 40 23.89 5.81 32.21
C ALA A 40 24.94 4.96 31.50
N GLN A 41 24.51 4.21 30.48
CA GLN A 41 25.36 3.83 29.34
C GLN A 41 24.54 3.95 28.05
N ASP A 42 24.84 5.05 27.35
CA ASP A 42 24.98 5.16 25.91
C ASP A 42 24.08 4.26 25.05
N SER A 43 22.92 4.82 24.69
CA SER A 43 22.04 4.28 23.67
C SER A 43 22.66 4.50 22.28
N ALA A 44 23.35 3.50 21.76
CA ALA A 44 23.57 3.35 20.32
C ALA A 44 23.83 1.89 19.96
N MET A 45 22.85 1.02 20.23
CA MET A 45 22.77 -0.25 19.51
C MET A 45 22.24 0.05 18.11
N THR A 46 23.14 0.47 17.22
CA THR A 46 22.97 0.29 15.79
C THR A 46 22.97 -1.21 15.56
N GLU A 47 21.78 -1.82 15.66
CA GLU A 47 21.55 -3.16 15.19
C GLU A 47 21.56 -3.11 13.66
N THR A 48 22.77 -3.07 13.10
CA THR A 48 23.01 -3.39 11.69
C THR A 48 22.61 -4.85 11.54
N MET A 49 21.35 -5.08 11.17
CA MET A 49 20.91 -6.39 10.70
C MET A 49 21.88 -6.84 9.60
N PRO A 50 22.34 -8.10 9.62
CA PRO A 50 23.30 -8.59 8.65
C PRO A 50 22.74 -8.41 7.25
N MET A 51 23.42 -7.57 6.46
CA MET A 51 23.23 -7.40 5.02
C MET A 51 23.79 -8.63 4.30
N ASP A 52 23.26 -9.81 4.62
CA ASP A 52 23.60 -11.08 3.98
C ASP A 52 22.54 -11.39 2.92
N SER A 53 22.59 -10.62 1.84
CA SER A 53 22.25 -11.06 0.48
C SER A 53 22.30 -9.84 -0.44
N MET A 54 23.42 -9.65 -1.13
CA MET A 54 23.38 -9.00 -2.43
C MET A 54 22.69 -9.95 -3.42
N GLN A 55 21.41 -10.26 -3.19
CA GLN A 55 20.55 -10.75 -4.27
C GLN A 55 20.53 -9.61 -5.27
N ALA A 56 21.02 -9.87 -6.48
CA ALA A 56 20.94 -8.93 -7.57
C ALA A 56 19.49 -8.45 -7.66
N VAL A 57 19.27 -7.18 -7.32
CA VAL A 57 17.94 -6.57 -7.33
C VAL A 57 17.59 -6.35 -8.79
N THR A 58 17.03 -7.38 -9.42
CA THR A 58 16.69 -7.35 -10.84
C THR A 58 15.41 -6.55 -11.03
N PRO A 59 15.41 -5.49 -11.84
CA PRO A 59 14.19 -4.77 -12.17
C PRO A 59 13.20 -5.69 -12.88
N VAL A 60 11.92 -5.55 -12.55
CA VAL A 60 10.83 -6.30 -13.18
C VAL A 60 10.08 -5.37 -14.13
N ASN A 61 9.84 -5.84 -15.36
CA ASN A 61 9.18 -5.05 -16.39
C ASN A 61 7.73 -5.49 -16.55
N TYR A 62 6.84 -4.54 -16.78
CA TYR A 62 5.42 -4.75 -16.98
C TYR A 62 4.93 -3.97 -18.19
N VAL A 63 3.94 -4.50 -18.89
CA VAL A 63 3.32 -3.86 -20.06
C VAL A 63 1.80 -3.87 -19.91
N SER A 64 1.19 -2.72 -20.17
CA SER A 64 -0.27 -2.57 -20.15
C SER A 64 -0.94 -3.48 -21.15
N ASN A 65 -2.20 -3.84 -20.89
CA ASN A 65 -2.99 -4.70 -21.77
C ASN A 65 -3.16 -4.12 -23.18
N ASP A 66 -3.15 -2.79 -23.33
CA ASP A 66 -3.19 -2.11 -24.62
C ASP A 66 -1.81 -1.90 -25.27
N GLY A 67 -0.73 -2.31 -24.60
CA GLY A 67 0.64 -2.23 -25.09
C GLY A 67 1.27 -0.84 -25.09
N LYS A 68 0.58 0.19 -24.56
CA LYS A 68 1.02 1.59 -24.66
C LYS A 68 1.84 2.07 -23.46
N THR A 69 1.65 1.45 -22.31
CA THR A 69 2.30 1.85 -21.06
C THR A 69 3.23 0.74 -20.60
N THR A 70 4.48 1.08 -20.33
CA THR A 70 5.46 0.15 -19.74
C THR A 70 5.85 0.66 -18.36
N PHE A 71 5.93 -0.23 -17.38
CA PHE A 71 6.46 0.07 -16.06
C PHE A 71 7.70 -0.77 -15.76
N THR A 72 8.66 -0.16 -15.07
CA THR A 72 9.79 -0.84 -14.46
C THR A 72 9.65 -0.74 -12.95
N LEU A 73 9.66 -1.87 -12.25
CA LEU A 73 9.74 -1.95 -10.79
C LEU A 73 11.17 -2.26 -10.38
N THR A 74 11.77 -1.39 -9.59
CA THR A 74 13.09 -1.62 -8.99
C THR A 74 12.93 -1.65 -7.46
N PRO A 75 13.08 -2.81 -6.82
CA PRO A 75 13.08 -2.89 -5.37
C PRO A 75 14.21 -2.03 -4.78
N ASP A 76 13.95 -1.40 -3.64
CA ASP A 76 14.97 -0.78 -2.80
C ASP A 76 15.05 -1.58 -1.49
N THR A 77 15.98 -2.54 -1.49
CA THR A 77 16.18 -3.49 -0.38
C THR A 77 16.67 -2.82 0.90
N GLY A 78 17.14 -1.57 0.85
CA GLY A 78 17.58 -0.83 2.04
C GLY A 78 16.43 -0.23 2.85
N ASN A 79 15.29 0.03 2.21
CA ASN A 79 14.22 0.85 2.79
C ASN A 79 12.83 0.18 2.80
N GLY A 80 12.70 -1.05 2.27
CA GLY A 80 11.41 -1.72 2.13
C GLY A 80 10.47 -1.00 1.16
N THR A 81 11.05 -0.27 0.20
CA THR A 81 10.35 0.51 -0.82
C THR A 81 10.57 -0.10 -2.20
N VAL A 82 9.73 0.30 -3.14
CA VAL A 82 9.90 0.01 -4.56
C VAL A 82 9.82 1.32 -5.34
N VAL A 83 10.66 1.44 -6.35
CA VAL A 83 10.59 2.51 -7.34
C VAL A 83 9.83 1.99 -8.53
N VAL A 84 8.63 2.51 -8.77
CA VAL A 84 7.84 2.25 -9.98
C VAL A 84 8.11 3.37 -10.96
N LYS A 85 8.70 3.06 -12.12
CA LYS A 85 8.91 4.03 -13.19
C LYS A 85 7.97 3.74 -14.34
N ASN A 86 7.15 4.71 -14.72
CA ASN A 86 6.42 4.71 -15.98
C ASN A 86 7.39 5.10 -17.09
N GLU A 87 7.79 4.13 -17.92
CA GLU A 87 8.74 4.34 -19.01
C GLU A 87 8.14 5.14 -20.17
N THR A 88 6.81 5.24 -20.25
CA THR A 88 6.11 5.95 -21.32
C THR A 88 6.08 7.46 -21.07
N ASP A 89 5.85 7.91 -19.83
CA ASP A 89 5.81 9.34 -19.49
C ASP A 89 6.98 9.82 -18.61
N GLY A 90 7.86 8.90 -18.20
CA GLY A 90 9.04 9.17 -17.38
C GLY A 90 8.77 9.39 -15.89
N LYS A 91 7.51 9.31 -15.44
CA LYS A 91 7.18 9.51 -14.02
C LYS A 91 7.70 8.37 -13.18
N THR A 92 8.12 8.72 -11.97
CA THR A 92 8.63 7.77 -10.98
C THR A 92 7.84 7.92 -9.70
N TYR A 93 7.50 6.78 -9.10
CA TYR A 93 6.72 6.67 -7.87
C TYR A 93 7.54 5.88 -6.85
N ASN A 94 7.89 6.52 -5.74
CA ASN A 94 8.53 5.86 -4.61
C ASN A 94 7.43 5.31 -3.70
N MET A 95 7.22 4.00 -3.73
CA MET A 95 6.11 3.35 -3.05
C MET A 95 6.60 2.48 -1.89
N LYS A 96 5.84 2.43 -0.81
CA LYS A 96 6.06 1.53 0.32
C LYS A 96 5.17 0.32 0.19
N GLN A 97 5.67 -0.85 0.61
CA GLN A 97 4.83 -2.04 0.67
C GLN A 97 3.77 -1.89 1.75
N GLU A 98 2.53 -2.24 1.41
CA GLU A 98 1.41 -2.35 2.35
C GLU A 98 0.98 -3.79 2.52
N VAL A 99 0.46 -4.12 3.72
CA VAL A 99 -0.15 -5.42 3.99
C VAL A 99 -1.40 -5.56 3.13
N SER A 100 -1.50 -6.69 2.44
CA SER A 100 -2.54 -6.96 1.45
C SER A 100 -3.03 -8.40 1.62
N GLY A 101 -4.33 -8.63 1.40
CA GLY A 101 -4.92 -9.98 1.47
C GLY A 101 -4.56 -10.86 0.27
N SER A 102 -4.10 -10.27 -0.84
CA SER A 102 -3.64 -11.00 -2.02
C SER A 102 -2.72 -10.14 -2.89
N GLY A 103 -1.57 -10.71 -3.25
CA GLY A 103 -0.57 -10.02 -4.06
C GLY A 103 0.24 -8.98 -3.28
N GLU A 104 1.23 -8.43 -3.98
CA GLU A 104 2.15 -7.43 -3.45
C GLU A 104 1.60 -6.05 -3.76
N LYS A 105 1.16 -5.33 -2.72
CA LYS A 105 0.62 -3.97 -2.84
C LYS A 105 1.66 -2.96 -2.40
N TYR A 106 1.86 -1.94 -3.21
CA TYR A 106 2.72 -0.80 -2.91
C TYR A 106 1.94 0.49 -3.09
N VAL A 107 2.13 1.46 -2.19
CA VAL A 107 1.41 2.73 -2.18
C VAL A 107 2.38 3.89 -1.93
N ASP A 108 2.21 5.02 -2.63
CA ASP A 108 2.94 6.27 -2.36
C ASP A 108 2.12 7.22 -1.47
N GLU A 109 2.77 8.29 -1.00
CA GLU A 109 2.15 9.32 -0.17
C GLU A 109 1.01 10.10 -0.87
N ASN A 110 0.92 10.03 -2.18
CA ASN A 110 -0.08 10.71 -3.00
C ASN A 110 -1.29 9.82 -3.32
N GLY A 111 -1.33 8.60 -2.78
CA GLY A 111 -2.42 7.64 -2.98
C GLY A 111 -2.34 6.87 -4.30
N TYR A 112 -1.23 6.94 -5.03
CA TYR A 112 -0.98 6.01 -6.14
C TYR A 112 -0.64 4.64 -5.58
N TYR A 113 -1.10 3.61 -6.25
CA TYR A 113 -0.80 2.23 -5.90
C TYR A 113 -0.34 1.42 -7.10
N PHE A 114 0.47 0.42 -6.81
CA PHE A 114 0.84 -0.65 -7.71
C PHE A 114 0.57 -1.99 -7.01
N ILE A 115 -0.19 -2.88 -7.64
CA ILE A 115 -0.45 -4.23 -7.13
C ILE A 115 0.06 -5.24 -8.15
N GLY A 116 0.98 -6.10 -7.74
CA GLY A 116 1.39 -7.29 -8.50
C GLY A 116 0.64 -8.52 -7.99
N HIS A 117 0.00 -9.28 -8.89
CA HIS A 117 -0.73 -10.49 -8.52
C HIS A 117 -0.73 -11.51 -9.67
N GLN A 118 -0.13 -12.68 -9.45
CA GLN A 118 -0.12 -13.81 -10.40
C GLN A 118 0.34 -13.44 -11.82
N GLY A 119 1.34 -12.56 -11.93
CA GLY A 119 1.86 -12.09 -13.23
C GLY A 119 1.04 -10.97 -13.88
N GLU A 120 -0.08 -10.56 -13.28
CA GLU A 120 -0.80 -9.34 -13.63
C GLU A 120 -0.35 -8.17 -12.77
N PHE A 121 -0.61 -6.95 -13.24
CA PHE A 121 -0.49 -5.75 -12.44
C PHE A 121 -1.67 -4.80 -12.58
N TYR A 122 -1.85 -4.01 -11.52
CA TYR A 122 -2.83 -2.95 -11.42
C TYR A 122 -2.10 -1.69 -10.92
N PHE A 123 -2.11 -0.63 -11.73
CA PHE A 123 -1.60 0.68 -11.34
C PHE A 123 -2.77 1.65 -11.29
N GLY A 124 -2.92 2.34 -10.17
CA GLY A 124 -4.08 3.19 -9.96
C GLY A 124 -3.85 4.29 -8.94
N LYS A 125 -4.91 5.03 -8.65
CA LYS A 125 -4.91 6.10 -7.67
C LYS A 125 -6.25 6.16 -6.95
N ASP A 126 -6.24 6.40 -5.65
CA ASP A 126 -7.46 6.63 -4.85
C ASP A 126 -8.50 5.49 -5.03
N GLY A 127 -8.01 4.25 -5.10
CA GLY A 127 -8.83 3.04 -5.28
C GLY A 127 -9.37 2.80 -6.70
N LYS A 128 -8.96 3.58 -7.70
CA LYS A 128 -9.35 3.38 -9.11
C LYS A 128 -8.19 2.91 -9.95
N ASP A 129 -8.38 1.82 -10.68
CA ASP A 129 -7.40 1.32 -11.65
C ASP A 129 -7.29 2.31 -12.81
N LEU A 130 -6.06 2.72 -13.11
CA LEU A 130 -5.75 3.61 -14.24
C LEU A 130 -5.10 2.83 -15.39
N VAL A 131 -4.24 1.87 -15.06
CA VAL A 131 -3.57 1.01 -16.03
C VAL A 131 -3.53 -0.41 -15.47
N THR A 132 -3.90 -1.38 -16.29
CA THR A 132 -3.78 -2.81 -15.96
C THR A 132 -2.97 -3.51 -17.04
N GLY A 133 -2.32 -4.61 -16.68
CA GLY A 133 -1.51 -5.36 -17.62
C GLY A 133 -0.83 -6.56 -16.99
N LYS A 134 0.30 -6.94 -17.57
CA LYS A 134 1.04 -8.14 -17.18
C LYS A 134 2.55 -7.92 -17.12
N MET A 135 3.21 -8.76 -16.34
CA MET A 135 4.66 -8.90 -16.36
C MET A 135 5.12 -9.30 -17.75
N LYS A 136 6.22 -8.68 -18.21
CA LYS A 136 6.81 -8.91 -19.52
C LYS A 136 7.83 -10.04 -19.50
#